data_AF-A0A9P6DX99-F1
#
_entry.id   AF-A0A9P6DX99-F1
#
_cell.length_a   1.000
_cell.length_b   1.000
_cell.length_c   1.000
_cell.angle_alpha   90.00
_cell.angle_beta   90.00
_cell.angle_gamma   90.00
#
_symmetry.space_group_name_H-M   'P 1'
#
loop_
_entity.id
_entity.type
_entity.pdbx_description
1 polymer ?
#
loop_
_entity_poly.entity_id
_entity_poly.type
_entity_poly.pdbx_seq_one_letter_code
_entity_poly.pdbx_strand_id
1 'polypeptide(L)' 'MFTRLHDSVLAIDVEAVARVQGDEGLCGLWTVFTKCKESLQDGRRLENIAWRLWHRE' A
#
# COMPACT_ATOMS: atom_id res chain seq x y z
N MET A 1 23.55 15.05 -1.26
CA MET A 1 22.56 15.08 -0.15
C MET A 1 21.19 14.96 -0.80
N PHE A 2 20.64 13.74 -0.93
CA PHE A 2 19.33 13.55 -1.58
C PHE A 2 18.24 13.97 -0.59
N THR A 3 17.59 15.09 -0.86
CA THR A 3 16.40 15.54 -0.13
C THR A 3 15.30 14.51 -0.35
N ARG A 4 14.81 13.92 0.73
CA ARG A 4 13.60 13.10 0.70
C ARG A 4 12.49 14.01 0.17
N LEU A 5 11.92 13.68 -0.99
CA LEU A 5 10.74 14.38 -1.51
C LEU A 5 9.68 14.34 -0.41
N HIS A 6 9.31 15.52 0.09
CA HIS A 6 8.39 15.68 1.21
C HIS A 6 6.97 15.26 0.84
N ASP A 7 6.65 15.30 -0.45
CA ASP A 7 5.36 14.92 -0.99
C ASP A 7 5.46 13.57 -1.69
N SER A 8 4.59 12.63 -1.32
CA SER A 8 4.52 11.33 -1.96
C SER A 8 4.21 11.50 -3.45
N VAL A 9 5.13 11.00 -4.29
CA VAL A 9 4.99 11.07 -5.76
C VAL A 9 3.88 10.15 -6.26
N LEU A 10 3.49 9.16 -5.45
CA LEU A 10 2.41 8.23 -5.74
C LEU A 10 1.22 8.46 -4.79
N ALA A 11 0.03 8.62 -5.36
CA ALA A 11 -1.23 8.79 -4.63
C ALA A 11 -2.07 7.50 -4.70
N ILE A 12 -2.86 7.26 -3.65
CA ILE A 12 -3.79 6.12 -3.56
C ILE A 12 -5.22 6.64 -3.57
N ASP A 13 -6.05 6.07 -4.43
CA ASP A 13 -7.50 6.22 -4.36
C ASP A 13 -8.07 5.23 -3.34
N VAL A 14 -8.53 5.77 -2.20
CA VAL A 14 -9.06 4.97 -1.09
C VAL A 14 -10.36 4.25 -1.47
N GLU A 15 -11.20 4.84 -2.33
CA GLU A 15 -12.42 4.18 -2.77
C GLU A 15 -12.13 2.99 -3.69
N ALA A 16 -11.14 3.14 -4.57
CA ALA A 16 -10.71 2.02 -5.42
C ALA A 16 -10.13 0.87 -4.58
N VAL A 17 -9.28 1.19 -3.60
CA VAL A 17 -8.71 0.19 -2.68
C VAL A 17 -9.78 -0.52 -1.86
N ALA A 18 -10.79 0.20 -1.37
CA ALA A 18 -11.87 -0.39 -0.58
C ALA A 18 -12.72 -1.43 -1.36
N ARG A 19 -12.69 -1.38 -2.70
CA ARG A 19 -13.38 -2.35 -3.56
C ARG A 19 -12.55 -3.62 -3.82
N VAL A 20 -11.26 -3.62 -3.50
CA VAL A 20 -10.40 -4.80 -3.67
C VAL A 20 -10.71 -5.83 -2.58
N GLN A 21 -11.03 -7.04 -3.01
CA GLN A 21 -11.39 -8.15 -2.14
C GLN A 21 -10.79 -9.46 -2.66
N GLY A 22 -10.88 -10.50 -1.85
CA GLY A 22 -10.35 -11.82 -2.19
C GLY A 22 -8.84 -11.93 -2.00
N ASP A 23 -8.38 -13.19 -1.96
CA ASP A 23 -6.99 -13.54 -1.66
C ASP A 23 -6.00 -12.91 -2.65
N GLU A 24 -6.28 -13.05 -3.95
CA GLU A 24 -5.46 -12.51 -5.03
C GLU A 24 -5.39 -10.98 -5.01
N GLY A 25 -6.52 -10.31 -4.77
CA GLY A 25 -6.58 -8.85 -4.69
C GLY A 25 -5.78 -8.29 -3.50
N LEU A 26 -5.88 -8.94 -2.34
CA LEU A 26 -5.14 -8.55 -1.14
C LEU A 26 -3.63 -8.84 -1.27
N CYS A 27 -3.26 -9.98 -1.86
CA CYS A 27 -1.88 -10.30 -2.21
C CYS A 27 -1.29 -9.28 -3.21
N GLY A 28 -2.07 -8.89 -4.21
CA GLY A 28 -1.70 -7.85 -5.18
C GLY A 28 -1.49 -6.49 -4.52
N LEU A 29 -2.41 -6.06 -3.65
CA LEU A 29 -2.27 -4.82 -2.85
C LEU A 29 -1.00 -4.83 -2.00
N TRP A 30 -0.76 -5.93 -1.28
CA TRP A 30 0.44 -6.09 -0.47
C TRP A 30 1.70 -5.98 -1.32
N THR A 31 1.74 -6.66 -2.48
CA THR A 31 2.87 -6.63 -3.40
C THR A 31 3.19 -5.22 -3.89
N VAL A 32 2.16 -4.44 -4.26
CA VAL A 32 2.33 -3.03 -4.67
C VAL A 32 2.85 -2.19 -3.53
N PHE A 33 2.25 -2.29 -2.34
CA PHE A 33 2.68 -1.51 -1.18
C PHE A 33 4.11 -1.86 -0.75
N THR A 34 4.52 -3.12 -0.75
CA THR A 34 5.90 -3.50 -0.45
C THR A 34 6.92 -2.84 -1.38
N LYS A 35 6.58 -2.72 -2.67
CA LYS A 35 7.47 -2.08 -3.67
C LYS A 35 7.47 -0.56 -3.60
N CYS A 36 6.36 0.05 -3.20
CA CYS A 36 6.16 1.50 -3.29
C CYS A 36 6.10 2.22 -1.93
N LYS A 37 6.26 1.52 -0.80
CA LYS A 37 6.05 2.08 0.55
C LYS A 37 6.86 3.31 0.91
N GLU A 38 8.03 3.50 0.30
CA GLU A 38 8.88 4.69 0.52
C GLU A 38 8.45 5.90 -0.33
N SER A 39 7.63 5.68 -1.37
CA SER A 39 7.11 6.70 -2.27
C SER A 39 5.62 7.02 -2.03
N LEU A 40 4.95 6.21 -1.20
CA LEU A 40 3.55 6.33 -0.80
C LEU A 40 3.41 7.02 0.55
N GLN A 41 2.39 7.86 0.69
CA GLN A 41 2.00 8.39 1.98
C GLN A 41 1.48 7.24 2.83
N ASP A 42 1.97 7.11 4.05
CA ASP A 42 1.65 5.98 4.94
C ASP A 42 1.96 4.60 4.34
N GLY A 43 2.87 4.50 3.36
CA GLY A 43 3.09 3.28 2.60
C GLY A 43 3.40 2.02 3.44
N ARG A 44 4.17 2.16 4.52
CA ARG A 44 4.45 1.05 5.45
C ARG A 44 3.20 0.60 6.23
N ARG A 45 2.30 1.55 6.55
CA ARG A 45 1.03 1.24 7.21
C ARG A 45 0.10 0.50 6.26
N LEU A 46 0.04 0.94 5.01
CA LEU A 46 -0.72 0.28 3.94
C LEU A 46 -0.22 -1.15 3.67
N GLU A 47 1.09 -1.34 3.57
CA GLU A 47 1.72 -2.67 3.46
C GLU A 47 1.28 -3.59 4.61
N ASN A 48 1.34 -3.11 5.86
CA ASN A 48 0.96 -3.91 7.02
C ASN A 48 -0.54 -4.28 7.03
N ILE A 49 -1.41 -3.33 6.68
CA ILE A 49 -2.85 -3.57 6.59
C ILE A 49 -3.15 -4.62 5.52
N ALA A 50 -2.56 -4.52 4.33
CA ALA A 50 -2.77 -5.50 3.26
C ALA A 50 -2.30 -6.90 3.67
N TRP A 51 -1.16 -7.00 4.37
CA TRP A 51 -0.66 -8.28 4.89
C TRP A 51 -1.64 -8.93 5.88
N ARG A 52 -2.10 -8.17 6.88
CA ARG A 52 -3.04 -8.64 7.90
C ARG A 52 -4.38 -9.05 7.31
N LEU A 53 -4.93 -8.24 6.40
CA LEU A 53 -6.18 -8.57 5.73
C LEU A 53 -6.05 -9.85 4.90
N TRP A 54 -4.93 -10.03 4.20
CA TRP A 54 -4.67 -11.23 3.42
C TRP A 54 -4.59 -12.48 4.31
N HIS A 55 -3.79 -12.43 5.38
CA HIS A 55 -3.59 -13.56 6.30
C HIS A 55 -4.70 -13.71 7.36
N ARG A 56 -5.66 -12.79 7.39
CA ARG A 56 -6.74 -12.70 8.39
C ARG A 56 -6.19 -12.65 9.83
N GLU A 57 -5.13 -11.88 10.04
CA GLU A 57 -4.59 -11.51 11.37
C GLU A 57 -5.40 -10.39 12.05
#